data_AF-A0A951UF18-F1
#
_entry.id   AF-A0A951UF18-F1
#
_cell.length_a   1.000
_cell.length_b   1.000
_cell.length_c   1.000
_cell.angle_alpha   90.00
_cell.angle_beta   90.00
_cell.angle_gamma   90.00
#
_symmetry.space_group_name_H-M   'P 1'
#
loop_
_entity.id
_entity.type
_entity.pdbx_description
1 polymer ?
#
loop_
_entity_poly.entity_id
_entity_poly.type
_entity_poly.pdbx_seq_one_letter_code
_entity_poly.pdbx_strand_id
1 'polypeptide(L)'
;MQSLISTFSQHLNFSQTQLEAILSKTLTEVLKSPELKQELDSLDANLLKETLPTAGAVLAQKLPPFYNWLKNELGVKRVPDSPDHTTKWVIGFVHNQESLSNLVDLHRPVPCAALEASVPRLVALFDGVENVQVQQEWQKAIAALCLVLVVAAREQDKVTIAT
;
A
#
# COMPACT_ATOMS: atom_id res chain seq x y z
N MET A 1 -11.61 -0.57 -10.34
CA MET A 1 -12.02 0.61 -9.54
C MET A 1 -12.93 0.26 -8.35
N GLN A 2 -14.10 -0.39 -8.53
CA GLN A 2 -14.98 -0.72 -7.38
C GLN A 2 -14.29 -1.61 -6.32
N SER A 3 -13.54 -2.63 -6.73
CA SER A 3 -12.77 -3.46 -5.80
C SER A 3 -11.70 -2.69 -5.02
N LEU A 4 -11.04 -1.70 -5.64
CA LEU A 4 -10.02 -0.88 -4.99
C LEU A 4 -10.61 0.01 -3.89
N ILE A 5 -11.66 0.76 -4.24
CA ILE A 5 -12.36 1.64 -3.30
C ILE A 5 -12.96 0.81 -2.16
N SER A 6 -13.55 -0.34 -2.47
CA SER A 6 -14.07 -1.27 -1.46
C SER A 6 -12.96 -1.70 -0.49
N THR A 7 -11.80 -2.14 -1.00
CA THR A 7 -10.67 -2.53 -0.16
C THR A 7 -10.23 -1.38 0.74
N PHE A 8 -10.05 -0.17 0.21
CA PHE A 8 -9.69 0.96 1.07
C PHE A 8 -10.76 1.28 2.10
N SER A 9 -12.05 1.29 1.74
CA SER A 9 -13.14 1.58 2.68
C SER A 9 -13.32 0.52 3.76
N GLN A 10 -12.89 -0.72 3.50
CA GLN A 10 -12.94 -1.82 4.46
C GLN A 10 -11.84 -1.73 5.52
N HIS A 11 -10.67 -1.20 5.14
CA HIS A 11 -9.47 -1.24 5.98
C HIS A 11 -9.04 0.13 6.51
N LEU A 12 -9.52 1.23 5.92
CA LEU A 12 -9.23 2.60 6.31
C LEU A 12 -10.50 3.30 6.77
N ASN A 13 -10.35 4.31 7.64
CA ASN A 13 -11.50 5.07 8.15
C ASN A 13 -11.94 6.19 7.19
N PHE A 14 -12.14 5.83 5.92
CA PHE A 14 -12.62 6.72 4.87
C PHE A 14 -13.91 6.18 4.25
N SER A 15 -14.91 7.05 4.12
CA SER A 15 -16.06 6.78 3.26
C SER A 15 -15.64 6.68 1.79
N GLN A 16 -16.45 6.01 0.98
CA GLN A 16 -16.25 5.94 -0.47
C GLN A 16 -16.07 7.34 -1.11
N THR A 17 -16.91 8.31 -0.75
CA THR A 17 -16.80 9.68 -1.28
C THR A 17 -15.48 10.35 -0.90
N GLN A 18 -14.99 10.13 0.33
CA GLN A 18 -13.68 10.64 0.75
C GLN A 18 -12.54 9.99 -0.04
N LEU A 19 -12.61 8.69 -0.29
CA LEU A 19 -11.61 7.97 -1.09
C LEU A 19 -11.58 8.48 -2.54
N GLU A 20 -12.74 8.69 -3.16
CA GLU A 20 -12.83 9.26 -4.51
C GLU A 20 -12.21 10.67 -4.57
N ALA A 21 -12.45 11.49 -3.56
CA ALA A 21 -11.84 12.81 -3.44
C ALA A 21 -10.32 12.73 -3.25
N ILE A 22 -9.83 11.86 -2.35
CA ILE A 22 -8.39 11.65 -2.11
C ILE A 22 -7.70 11.18 -3.38
N LEU A 23 -8.24 10.17 -4.06
CA LEU A 23 -7.68 9.61 -5.29
C LEU A 23 -7.70 10.57 -6.49
N SER A 24 -8.39 11.70 -6.36
CA SER A 24 -8.46 12.74 -7.38
C SER A 24 -7.43 13.87 -7.18
N LYS A 25 -6.90 14.01 -5.96
CA LYS A 25 -5.89 15.01 -5.58
C LYS A 25 -4.49 14.66 -6.09
N THR A 26 -3.58 15.64 -6.04
CA THR A 26 -2.14 15.40 -6.21
C THR A 26 -1.54 14.73 -4.98
N LEU A 27 -0.41 14.03 -5.15
CA LEU A 27 0.34 13.45 -4.05
C LEU A 27 0.74 14.50 -3.02
N THR A 28 1.15 15.69 -3.48
CA THR A 28 1.55 16.79 -2.57
C THR A 28 0.40 17.24 -1.68
N GLU A 29 -0.81 17.34 -2.21
CA GLU A 29 -2.01 17.68 -1.42
C GLU A 29 -2.35 16.57 -0.43
N VAL A 30 -2.28 15.31 -0.86
CA VAL A 30 -2.59 14.15 -0.01
C VAL A 30 -1.58 14.01 1.13
N LEU A 31 -0.28 14.14 0.87
CA LEU A 31 0.77 14.07 1.91
C LEU A 31 0.68 15.20 2.95
N LYS A 32 0.05 16.34 2.59
CA LYS A 32 -0.20 17.47 3.50
C LYS A 32 -1.58 17.42 4.15
N SER A 33 -2.41 16.44 3.80
CA SER A 33 -3.79 16.38 4.26
C SER A 33 -3.88 15.91 5.72
N PRO A 34 -4.66 16.61 6.57
CA PRO A 34 -4.94 16.16 7.93
C PRO A 34 -5.58 14.77 7.97
N GLU A 35 -6.38 14.43 6.97
CA GLU A 35 -7.10 13.16 6.87
C GLU A 35 -6.13 11.98 6.74
N LEU A 36 -5.15 12.05 5.82
CA LEU A 36 -4.13 11.02 5.71
C LEU A 36 -3.28 10.95 6.98
N LYS A 37 -2.91 12.11 7.55
CA LYS A 37 -2.13 12.14 8.79
C LYS A 37 -2.87 11.43 9.92
N GLN A 38 -4.16 11.71 10.10
CA GLN A 38 -4.98 11.08 11.13
C GLN A 38 -5.10 9.57 10.91
N GLU A 39 -5.25 9.12 9.67
CA GLU A 39 -5.28 7.69 9.35
C GLU A 39 -3.96 7.00 9.72
N LEU A 40 -2.82 7.60 9.36
CA LEU A 40 -1.49 7.06 9.69
C LEU A 40 -1.21 7.10 11.20
N ASP A 41 -1.61 8.18 11.89
CA ASP A 41 -1.48 8.31 13.35
C ASP A 41 -2.36 7.32 14.11
N SER A 42 -3.42 6.81 13.47
CA SER A 42 -4.34 5.83 14.07
C SER A 42 -3.84 4.38 13.99
N LEU A 43 -2.67 4.15 13.40
CA LEU A 43 -2.00 2.85 13.40
C LEU A 43 -1.44 2.56 14.81
N ASP A 44 -1.63 1.34 15.29
CA ASP A 44 -0.98 0.85 16.50
C ASP A 44 0.49 0.49 16.19
N ALA A 45 1.32 1.53 16.20
CA ALA A 45 2.75 1.39 15.93
C ALA A 45 3.45 0.45 16.91
N ASN A 46 2.94 0.25 18.13
CA ASN A 46 3.53 -0.69 19.09
C ASN A 46 3.21 -2.12 18.67
N LEU A 47 1.94 -2.42 18.37
CA LEU A 47 1.53 -3.74 17.89
C LEU A 47 2.25 -4.11 16.59
N LEU A 48 2.37 -3.17 15.64
CA LEU A 48 3.10 -3.38 14.39
C LEU A 48 4.57 -3.71 14.65
N LYS A 49 5.24 -3.02 15.59
CA LYS A 49 6.63 -3.30 15.98
C LYS A 49 6.79 -4.67 16.63
N GLU A 50 5.91 -5.01 17.57
CA GLU A 50 5.93 -6.28 18.28
C GLU A 50 5.71 -7.46 17.32
N THR A 51 4.92 -7.26 16.27
CA THR A 51 4.50 -8.32 15.33
C THR A 51 5.25 -8.30 14.00
N LEU A 52 6.33 -7.52 13.89
CA LEU A 52 7.23 -7.53 12.73
C LEU A 52 7.70 -8.94 12.34
N PRO A 53 8.05 -9.86 13.28
CA PRO A 53 8.45 -11.21 12.91
C PRO A 53 7.32 -11.97 12.19
N THR A 54 6.07 -11.78 12.62
CA THR A 54 4.88 -12.37 11.98
C THR A 54 4.72 -11.83 10.56
N ALA A 55 4.81 -10.52 10.38
CA ALA A 55 4.73 -9.92 9.06
C ALA A 55 5.85 -10.36 8.13
N GLY A 56 7.09 -10.44 8.65
CA GLY A 56 8.23 -10.95 7.89
C GLY A 56 7.99 -12.38 7.38
N ALA A 57 7.45 -13.26 8.21
CA ALA A 57 7.12 -14.63 7.81
C ALA A 57 6.00 -14.67 6.74
N VAL A 58 4.95 -13.88 6.91
CA VAL A 58 3.85 -13.75 5.93
C VAL A 58 4.40 -13.25 4.59
N LEU A 59 5.16 -12.16 4.59
CA LEU A 59 5.71 -11.55 3.38
C LEU A 59 6.69 -12.49 2.67
N ALA A 60 7.58 -13.16 3.40
CA ALA A 60 8.50 -14.14 2.83
C ALA A 60 7.77 -15.29 2.13
N GLN A 61 6.64 -15.75 2.68
CA GLN A 61 5.83 -16.80 2.08
C GLN A 61 4.99 -16.31 0.89
N LYS A 62 4.39 -15.12 1.00
CA LYS A 62 3.31 -14.67 0.10
C LYS A 62 3.78 -13.73 -1.00
N LEU A 63 4.89 -13.01 -0.84
CA LEU A 63 5.40 -12.12 -1.87
C LEU A 63 5.92 -12.84 -3.12
N PRO A 64 6.64 -13.98 -3.05
CA PRO A 64 7.09 -14.68 -4.25
C PRO A 64 5.95 -15.04 -5.24
N PRO A 65 4.84 -15.68 -4.82
CA PRO A 65 3.74 -15.95 -5.74
C PRO A 65 3.03 -14.66 -6.21
N PHE A 66 2.97 -13.62 -5.37
CA PHE A 66 2.43 -12.31 -5.77
C PHE A 66 3.26 -11.66 -6.89
N TYR A 67 4.59 -11.70 -6.82
CA TYR A 67 5.44 -11.16 -7.89
C TYR A 67 5.36 -11.97 -9.18
N ASN A 68 5.24 -13.29 -9.07
CA ASN A 68 4.98 -14.13 -10.25
C ASN A 68 3.66 -13.73 -10.92
N TRP A 69 2.62 -13.47 -10.14
CA TRP A 69 1.34 -12.97 -10.66
C TRP A 69 1.48 -11.59 -11.33
N LEU A 70 2.17 -10.62 -10.70
CA LEU A 70 2.44 -9.30 -11.29
C LEU A 70 3.12 -9.40 -12.67
N LYS A 71 4.14 -10.27 -12.76
CA LYS A 71 4.91 -10.43 -13.99
C LYS A 71 4.10 -11.12 -15.09
N ASN A 72 3.41 -12.20 -14.74
CA ASN A 72 2.75 -13.06 -15.73
C ASN A 72 1.38 -12.52 -16.15
N GLU A 73 0.59 -12.01 -15.20
CA GLU A 73 -0.79 -11.58 -15.47
C GLU A 73 -0.88 -10.10 -15.84
N LEU A 74 0.00 -9.26 -15.30
CA LEU A 74 -0.02 -7.82 -15.53
C LEU A 74 1.15 -7.30 -16.36
N GLY A 75 2.04 -8.20 -16.81
CA GLY A 75 3.16 -7.85 -17.68
C GLY A 75 4.16 -6.87 -17.04
N VAL A 76 4.17 -6.76 -15.71
CA VAL A 76 5.05 -5.82 -15.00
C VAL A 76 6.50 -6.27 -15.17
N LYS A 77 7.24 -5.55 -16.01
CA LYS A 77 8.63 -5.88 -16.39
C LYS A 77 9.62 -5.60 -15.26
N ARG A 78 9.34 -4.59 -14.43
CA ARG A 78 10.15 -4.18 -13.30
C ARG A 78 9.26 -4.12 -12.07
N VAL A 79 9.27 -5.20 -11.30
CA VAL A 79 8.80 -5.14 -9.92
C VAL A 79 9.90 -4.42 -9.15
N PRO A 80 9.59 -3.35 -8.38
CA PRO A 80 10.59 -2.53 -7.73
C PRO A 80 11.59 -3.35 -6.91
N ASP A 81 11.19 -4.49 -6.35
CA ASP A 81 11.91 -5.07 -5.23
C ASP A 81 11.70 -6.56 -5.00
N SER A 82 12.70 -7.20 -4.39
CA SER A 82 12.62 -8.56 -3.87
C SER A 82 11.74 -8.61 -2.61
N PRO A 83 11.26 -9.81 -2.19
CA PRO A 83 10.49 -9.97 -0.96
C PRO A 83 11.13 -9.31 0.27
N ASP A 84 12.47 -9.34 0.33
CA ASP A 84 13.26 -8.74 1.40
C ASP A 84 13.14 -7.21 1.45
N HIS A 85 13.03 -6.54 0.31
CA HIS A 85 12.98 -5.08 0.29
C HIS A 85 11.56 -4.58 0.59
N THR A 86 10.50 -5.20 0.06
CA THR A 86 9.12 -4.87 0.53
C THR A 86 8.96 -5.10 2.04
N THR A 87 9.59 -6.15 2.58
CA THR A 87 9.62 -6.39 4.04
C THR A 87 10.38 -5.29 4.79
N LYS A 88 11.59 -4.93 4.34
CA LYS A 88 12.37 -3.82 4.92
C LYS A 88 11.64 -2.49 4.87
N TRP A 89 10.85 -2.26 3.82
CA TRP A 89 10.14 -1.01 3.63
C TRP A 89 8.99 -0.85 4.63
N VAL A 90 8.17 -1.89 4.77
CA VAL A 90 7.10 -1.92 5.77
C VAL A 90 7.68 -1.76 7.18
N ILE A 91 8.81 -2.43 7.48
CA ILE A 91 9.56 -2.26 8.73
C ILE A 91 10.07 -0.82 8.89
N GLY A 92 10.67 -0.24 7.85
CA GLY A 92 11.21 1.10 7.85
C GLY A 92 10.15 2.17 8.06
N PHE A 93 8.96 2.01 7.46
CA PHE A 93 7.80 2.86 7.69
C PHE A 93 7.36 2.78 9.17
N VAL A 94 7.19 1.57 9.71
CA VAL A 94 6.81 1.35 11.12
C VAL A 94 7.84 1.93 12.10
N HIS A 95 9.11 2.03 11.69
CA HIS A 95 10.20 2.59 12.48
C HIS A 95 10.41 4.10 12.26
N ASN A 96 9.59 4.79 11.47
CA ASN A 96 9.81 6.18 11.03
C ASN A 96 11.16 6.39 10.33
N GLN A 97 11.72 5.34 9.71
CA GLN A 97 13.00 5.35 9.02
C GLN A 97 12.84 5.54 7.50
N GLU A 98 11.63 5.40 6.97
CA GLU A 98 11.32 5.61 5.55
C GLU A 98 10.34 6.76 5.35
N SER A 99 10.60 7.59 4.34
CA SER A 99 9.67 8.65 3.94
C SER A 99 8.65 8.13 2.93
N LEU A 100 7.41 8.64 2.99
CA LEU A 100 6.38 8.33 2.00
C LEU A 100 6.79 8.76 0.58
N SER A 101 7.65 9.78 0.45
CA SER A 101 8.21 10.19 -0.83
C SER A 101 9.15 9.14 -1.42
N ASN A 102 10.04 8.56 -0.60
CA ASN A 102 10.93 7.47 -1.04
C ASN A 102 10.13 6.24 -1.48
N LEU A 103 9.05 5.90 -0.75
CA LEU A 103 8.14 4.83 -1.14
C LEU A 103 7.61 5.03 -2.55
N VAL A 104 7.11 6.23 -2.84
CA VAL A 104 6.56 6.59 -4.15
C VAL A 104 7.62 6.50 -5.23
N ASP A 105 8.83 7.00 -4.97
CA ASP A 105 9.93 6.95 -5.94
C ASP A 105 10.30 5.52 -6.34
N LEU A 106 10.34 4.60 -5.37
CA LEU A 106 10.62 3.18 -5.62
C LEU A 106 9.55 2.52 -6.49
N HIS A 107 8.27 2.88 -6.28
CA HIS A 107 7.15 2.26 -6.98
C HIS A 107 6.75 2.97 -8.28
N ARG A 108 7.37 4.10 -8.61
CA ARG A 108 7.19 4.85 -9.86
C ARG A 108 7.19 3.97 -11.14
N PRO A 109 8.02 2.92 -11.28
CA PRO A 109 8.02 2.10 -12.48
C PRO A 109 6.80 1.18 -12.64
N VAL A 110 5.96 1.02 -11.62
CA VAL A 110 4.79 0.13 -11.67
C VAL A 110 3.63 0.87 -12.35
N PRO A 111 3.04 0.33 -13.43
CA PRO A 111 1.89 0.96 -14.08
C PRO A 111 0.70 1.13 -13.13
N CYS A 112 -0.01 2.26 -13.22
CA CYS A 112 -1.13 2.56 -12.31
C CYS A 112 -2.18 1.44 -12.29
N ALA A 113 -2.58 0.94 -13.47
CA ALA A 113 -3.55 -0.16 -13.56
C ALA A 113 -3.08 -1.44 -12.84
N ALA A 114 -1.78 -1.75 -12.92
CA ALA A 114 -1.20 -2.91 -12.24
C ALA A 114 -1.14 -2.69 -10.73
N LEU A 115 -0.78 -1.48 -10.30
CA LEU A 115 -0.76 -1.10 -8.89
C LEU A 115 -2.16 -1.17 -8.27
N GLU A 116 -3.17 -0.59 -8.92
CA GLU A 116 -4.57 -0.65 -8.44
C GLU A 116 -5.07 -2.10 -8.34
N ALA A 117 -4.76 -2.95 -9.32
CA ALA A 117 -5.13 -4.36 -9.30
C ALA A 117 -4.40 -5.15 -8.20
N SER A 118 -3.25 -4.65 -7.73
CA SER A 118 -2.44 -5.29 -6.70
C SER A 118 -2.93 -5.01 -5.29
N VAL A 119 -3.57 -3.86 -5.05
CA VAL A 119 -3.97 -3.44 -3.69
C VAL A 119 -4.79 -4.50 -2.94
N PRO A 120 -5.89 -5.06 -3.51
CA PRO A 120 -6.66 -6.08 -2.78
C PRO A 120 -5.82 -7.31 -2.42
N ARG A 121 -4.88 -7.70 -3.29
CA ARG A 121 -4.00 -8.86 -3.06
C ARG A 121 -2.96 -8.58 -2.00
N LEU A 122 -2.39 -7.39 -1.98
CA LEU A 122 -1.38 -6.97 -0.98
C LEU A 122 -1.99 -6.93 0.43
N VAL A 123 -3.20 -6.41 0.56
CA VAL A 123 -3.92 -6.40 1.84
C VAL A 123 -4.31 -7.82 2.26
N ALA A 124 -4.78 -8.64 1.33
CA ALA A 124 -5.16 -10.04 1.59
C ALA A 124 -3.97 -10.96 1.95
N LEU A 125 -2.71 -10.50 1.85
CA LEU A 125 -1.56 -11.33 2.26
C LEU A 125 -1.65 -11.77 3.72
N PHE A 126 -2.29 -10.95 4.56
CA PHE A 126 -2.42 -11.16 5.99
C PHE A 126 -3.68 -11.93 6.40
N ASP A 127 -4.55 -12.36 5.48
CA ASP A 127 -5.83 -13.04 5.78
C ASP A 127 -5.67 -14.33 6.62
N GLY A 128 -4.49 -14.95 6.57
CA GLY A 128 -4.17 -16.18 7.31
C GLY A 128 -3.52 -15.95 8.68
N VAL A 129 -3.37 -14.71 9.14
CA VAL A 129 -2.80 -14.43 10.46
C VAL A 129 -3.82 -14.74 11.55
N GLU A 130 -3.49 -15.68 12.43
CA GLU A 130 -4.43 -16.21 13.44
C GLU A 130 -4.93 -15.14 14.43
N ASN A 131 -4.05 -14.20 14.82
CA ASN A 131 -4.44 -13.11 15.69
C ASN A 131 -5.15 -12.02 14.87
N VAL A 132 -6.46 -11.91 15.05
CA VAL A 132 -7.33 -10.97 14.33
C VAL A 132 -6.88 -9.52 14.49
N GLN A 133 -6.42 -9.12 15.67
CA GLN A 133 -5.96 -7.75 15.90
C GLN A 133 -4.68 -7.47 15.09
N VAL A 134 -3.75 -8.43 15.07
CA VAL A 134 -2.52 -8.34 14.27
C VAL A 134 -2.85 -8.31 12.78
N GLN A 135 -3.74 -9.19 12.33
CA GLN A 135 -4.22 -9.22 10.95
C GLN A 135 -4.78 -7.86 10.53
N GLN A 136 -5.75 -7.32 11.28
CA GLN A 136 -6.42 -6.07 10.96
C GLN A 136 -5.45 -4.89 10.93
N GLU A 137 -4.53 -4.84 11.90
CA GLU A 137 -3.55 -3.75 11.98
C GLU A 137 -2.59 -3.77 10.79
N TRP A 138 -2.11 -4.95 10.40
CA TRP A 138 -1.28 -5.10 9.20
C TRP A 138 -2.04 -4.77 7.91
N GLN A 139 -3.29 -5.20 7.79
CA GLN A 139 -4.13 -4.89 6.64
C GLN A 139 -4.37 -3.39 6.49
N LYS A 140 -4.64 -2.71 7.61
CA LYS A 140 -4.78 -1.26 7.69
C LYS A 140 -3.49 -0.54 7.28
N ALA A 141 -2.35 -0.96 7.84
CA ALA A 141 -1.05 -0.38 7.49
C ALA A 141 -0.75 -0.51 5.99
N ILE A 142 -0.91 -1.72 5.42
CA ILE A 142 -0.67 -1.95 3.99
C ILE A 142 -1.65 -1.16 3.12
N ALA A 143 -2.92 -1.07 3.50
CA ALA A 143 -3.92 -0.29 2.78
C ALA A 143 -3.56 1.21 2.76
N ALA A 144 -3.13 1.78 3.90
CA ALA A 144 -2.79 3.20 4.00
C ALA A 144 -1.59 3.55 3.10
N LEU A 145 -0.60 2.67 3.06
CA LEU A 145 0.60 2.82 2.23
C LEU A 145 0.27 2.68 0.75
N CYS A 146 -0.60 1.71 0.40
CA CYS A 146 -1.10 1.54 -0.96
C CYS A 146 -1.92 2.74 -1.44
N LEU A 147 -2.68 3.42 -0.57
CA LEU A 147 -3.44 4.62 -0.93
C LEU A 147 -2.52 5.72 -1.46
N VAL A 148 -1.41 5.97 -0.75
CA VAL A 148 -0.40 6.96 -1.17
C VAL A 148 0.21 6.59 -2.52
N LEU A 149 0.56 5.31 -2.71
CA LEU A 149 1.12 4.81 -3.97
C LEU A 149 0.15 5.00 -5.14
N VAL A 150 -1.13 4.68 -4.94
CA VAL A 150 -2.15 4.80 -5.99
C VAL A 150 -2.38 6.27 -6.36
N VAL A 151 -2.44 7.17 -5.37
CA VAL A 151 -2.53 8.62 -5.64
C VAL A 151 -1.36 9.07 -6.51
N ALA A 152 -0.14 8.68 -6.16
CA ALA A 152 1.05 9.03 -6.92
C ALA A 152 1.02 8.47 -8.35
N ALA A 153 0.59 7.22 -8.53
CA ALA A 153 0.50 6.59 -9.85
C ALA A 153 -0.57 7.26 -10.72
N ARG A 154 -1.73 7.61 -10.15
CA ARG A 154 -2.79 8.34 -10.86
C ARG A 154 -2.36 9.74 -11.28
N GLU A 155 -1.59 10.43 -10.44
CA GLU A 155 -1.02 11.73 -10.80
C GLU A 155 -0.08 11.60 -12.00
N GLN A 156 0.80 10.59 -12.01
CA GLN A 156 1.73 10.36 -13.12
C GLN A 156 1.02 10.02 -14.44
N ASP A 157 -0.02 9.19 -14.39
CA ASP A 157 -0.83 8.87 -15.58
C ASP A 157 -1.49 10.14 -16.14
N LYS A 158 -2.03 11.02 -15.29
CA LYS A 158 -2.62 12.30 -15.72
C LYS A 158 -1.59 13.20 -16.39
N VAL A 159 -0.36 13.24 -15.88
CA VAL A 159 0.73 14.04 -16.48
C VAL A 159 1.13 13.46 -17.83
N THR A 160 1.21 12.13 -17.96
CA THR A 160 1.61 11.44 -19.20
C THR A 160 0.56 11.58 -20.32
N ILE A 161 -0.72 11.66 -19.98
CA ILE A 161 -1.80 11.87 -20.96
C ILE A 161 -1.86 13.34 -21.43
N ALA A 162 -1.33 14.28 -20.65
CA ALA A 162 -1.33 15.71 -20.96
C ALA A 162 -0.14 16.17 -21.82
N THR A 163 0.82 15.28 -22.11
CA THR A 163 2.02 15.52 -22.95
C THR A 163 1.95 14.73 -24.25
#